data_AF-A0A2M8LBU7-F1
#
_entry.id   AF-A0A2M8LBU7-F1
#
_cell.length_a   1.000
_cell.length_b   1.000
_cell.length_c   1.000
_cell.angle_alpha   90.00
_cell.angle_beta   90.00
_cell.angle_gamma   90.00
#
_symmetry.space_group_name_H-M   'P 1'
#
loop_
_entity.id
_entity.type
_entity.pdbx_description
1 polymer ?
#
loop_
_entity_poly.entity_id
_entity_poly.type
_entity_poly.pdbx_seq_one_letter_code
_entity_poly.pdbx_strand_id
1 'polypeptide(L)'
;MKKILYICLGLIVVVGVYGAMSGSSSISTDKQSFDPRNTTYVIDGFDVTLVDGVSSVSVIPDSASKIVTRYFGNESIGDLDGDGRDDTSYLITQDRGGSGTFYYVVVALNKEDGYEVTNVFFVGDRIFPQSTNINTSARELYVNYVERRSGEPMTAQPSQGATLYLKVTSDGVLEGLMK
;
A
#
# COMPACT_ATOMS: atom_id res chain seq x y z
N MET A 1 -58.24 34.23 -24.45
CA MET A 1 -56.95 33.95 -25.10
C MET A 1 -55.75 34.08 -24.15
N LYS A 2 -55.62 35.15 -23.33
CA LYS A 2 -54.49 35.30 -22.37
C LYS A 2 -54.42 34.22 -21.26
N LYS A 3 -55.56 33.71 -20.78
CA LYS A 3 -55.61 32.71 -19.68
C LYS A 3 -55.05 31.32 -20.06
N ILE A 4 -55.14 30.93 -21.34
CA ILE A 4 -54.60 29.66 -21.85
C ILE A 4 -53.08 29.74 -22.05
N LEU A 5 -52.54 30.94 -22.33
CA LEU A 5 -51.11 31.18 -22.46
C LEU A 5 -50.36 30.98 -21.14
N TYR A 6 -50.94 31.38 -19.99
CA TYR A 6 -50.33 31.20 -18.68
C TYR A 6 -50.30 29.74 -18.21
N ILE A 7 -51.27 28.91 -18.63
CA ILE A 7 -51.32 27.49 -18.25
C ILE A 7 -50.24 26.69 -19.00
N CYS A 8 -50.01 26.98 -20.29
CA CYS A 8 -48.93 26.37 -21.05
C CYS A 8 -47.54 26.83 -20.54
N LEU A 9 -47.40 28.11 -20.16
CA LEU A 9 -46.14 28.62 -19.59
C LEU A 9 -45.84 27.97 -18.24
N GLY A 10 -46.85 27.77 -17.38
CA GLY A 10 -46.71 27.10 -16.09
C GLY A 10 -46.33 25.62 -16.21
N LEU A 11 -46.91 24.89 -17.18
CA LEU A 11 -46.59 23.48 -17.44
C LEU A 11 -45.16 23.29 -17.99
N ILE A 12 -44.69 24.19 -18.86
CA ILE A 12 -43.32 24.14 -19.40
C ILE A 12 -42.29 24.41 -18.29
N VAL A 13 -42.59 25.32 -17.36
CA VAL A 13 -41.69 25.61 -16.21
C VAL A 13 -41.64 24.42 -15.25
N VAL A 14 -42.76 23.73 -14.98
CA VAL A 14 -42.77 22.56 -14.08
C VAL A 14 -42.02 21.37 -14.69
N VAL A 15 -42.15 21.12 -16.00
CA VAL A 15 -41.39 20.06 -16.69
C VAL A 15 -39.90 20.42 -16.82
N GLY A 16 -39.58 21.69 -17.04
CA GLY A 16 -38.19 22.17 -17.06
C GLY A 16 -37.49 22.07 -15.69
N VAL A 17 -38.23 22.29 -14.59
CA VAL A 17 -37.72 22.12 -13.22
C VAL A 17 -37.53 20.64 -12.88
N TYR A 18 -38.44 19.74 -13.29
CA TYR A 18 -38.26 18.30 -13.08
C TYR A 18 -37.08 17.74 -13.89
N GLY A 19 -36.92 18.18 -15.16
CA GLY A 19 -35.79 17.77 -16.01
C GLY A 19 -34.43 18.28 -15.53
N ALA A 20 -34.40 19.42 -14.81
CA ALA A 20 -33.17 19.99 -14.25
C ALA A 20 -32.80 19.43 -12.85
N MET A 21 -33.69 18.69 -12.18
CA MET A 21 -33.41 18.05 -10.89
C MET A 21 -33.09 16.55 -10.99
N SER A 22 -33.30 15.93 -12.15
CA SER A 22 -32.68 14.65 -12.52
C SER A 22 -31.29 14.87 -13.11
N GLY A 23 -30.49 15.70 -12.44
CA GLY A 23 -29.04 15.69 -12.62
C GLY A 23 -28.55 14.35 -12.11
N SER A 24 -28.35 13.40 -13.02
CA SER A 24 -27.56 12.21 -12.74
C SER A 24 -26.21 12.72 -12.26
N SER A 25 -25.99 12.73 -10.95
CA SER A 25 -24.66 12.73 -10.39
C SER A 25 -24.02 11.48 -10.95
N SER A 26 -23.27 11.63 -12.04
CA SER A 26 -22.16 10.74 -12.33
C SER A 26 -21.27 10.87 -11.11
N ILE A 27 -21.51 10.00 -10.12
CA ILE A 27 -20.49 9.63 -9.16
C ILE A 27 -19.41 9.08 -10.08
N SER A 28 -18.44 9.92 -10.42
CA SER A 28 -17.15 9.46 -10.84
C SER A 28 -16.75 8.53 -9.72
N THR A 29 -16.81 7.22 -9.96
CA THR A 29 -16.03 6.27 -9.20
C THR A 29 -14.59 6.64 -9.52
N ASP A 30 -14.10 7.69 -8.86
CA ASP A 30 -12.69 7.99 -8.81
C ASP A 30 -12.13 6.76 -8.13
N LYS A 31 -11.49 5.89 -8.93
CA LYS A 31 -10.88 4.66 -8.47
C LYS A 31 -9.93 5.09 -7.37
N GLN A 32 -10.35 4.93 -6.11
CA GLN A 32 -9.68 5.49 -4.95
C GLN A 32 -8.21 5.12 -5.06
N SER A 33 -7.36 6.13 -5.31
CA SER A 33 -5.93 5.91 -5.41
C SER A 33 -5.48 5.37 -4.07
N PHE A 34 -4.88 4.17 -4.07
CA PHE A 34 -4.32 3.62 -2.86
C PHE A 34 -3.17 4.51 -2.36
N ASP A 35 -3.16 4.76 -1.06
CA ASP A 35 -2.10 5.52 -0.40
C ASP A 35 -1.42 4.65 0.65
N PRO A 36 -0.21 4.13 0.39
CA PRO A 36 0.53 3.33 1.37
C PRO A 36 0.92 4.12 2.62
N ARG A 37 0.83 5.45 2.60
CA ARG A 37 1.13 6.29 3.76
C ARG A 37 -0.06 6.40 4.72
N ASN A 38 -1.25 6.03 4.29
CA ASN A 38 -2.50 6.12 5.07
C ASN A 38 -3.23 4.78 5.06
N THR A 39 -2.52 3.73 5.48
CA THR A 39 -2.94 2.32 5.39
C THR A 39 -2.66 1.58 6.70
N THR A 40 -3.44 0.53 6.99
CA THR A 40 -3.22 -0.36 8.13
C THR A 40 -2.54 -1.64 7.69
N TYR A 41 -1.53 -2.07 8.45
CA TYR A 41 -0.76 -3.29 8.25
C TYR A 41 -0.86 -4.19 9.48
N VAL A 42 -0.78 -5.51 9.29
CA VAL A 42 -0.63 -6.46 10.40
C VAL A 42 0.85 -6.80 10.55
N ILE A 43 1.47 -6.37 11.65
CA ILE A 43 2.88 -6.63 11.97
C ILE A 43 2.95 -7.36 13.31
N ASP A 44 3.56 -8.54 13.35
CA ASP A 44 3.63 -9.40 14.55
C ASP A 44 2.24 -9.70 15.17
N GLY A 45 1.19 -9.72 14.36
CA GLY A 45 -0.20 -9.95 14.81
C GLY A 45 -0.90 -8.71 15.37
N PHE A 46 -0.29 -7.53 15.28
CA PHE A 46 -0.89 -6.26 15.71
C PHE A 46 -1.20 -5.36 14.51
N ASP A 47 -2.35 -4.69 14.58
CA ASP A 47 -2.71 -3.65 13.62
C ASP A 47 -1.83 -2.40 13.82
N VAL A 48 -1.23 -1.95 12.72
CA VAL A 48 -0.39 -0.77 12.64
C VAL A 48 -0.92 0.14 11.55
N THR A 49 -1.69 1.15 11.96
CA THR A 49 -2.19 2.19 11.05
C THR A 49 -1.15 3.28 10.88
N LEU A 50 -0.68 3.48 9.65
CA LEU A 50 0.09 4.66 9.28
C LEU A 50 -0.86 5.83 9.02
N VAL A 51 -0.47 7.01 9.52
CA VAL A 51 -1.08 8.29 9.18
C VAL A 51 0.03 9.18 8.66
N ASP A 52 -0.12 9.68 7.44
CA ASP A 52 0.92 10.44 6.72
C ASP A 52 2.29 9.73 6.71
N GLY A 53 2.26 8.40 6.62
CA GLY A 53 3.42 7.54 6.45
C GLY A 53 4.09 7.11 7.76
N VAL A 54 3.51 7.42 8.92
CA VAL A 54 4.10 7.09 10.22
C VAL A 54 3.06 6.56 11.20
N SER A 55 3.46 5.56 12.00
CA SER A 55 2.77 5.12 13.20
C SER A 55 3.75 5.11 14.36
N SER A 56 3.34 5.59 15.53
CA SER A 56 4.21 5.65 16.72
C SER A 56 3.42 5.26 17.97
N VAL A 57 3.77 4.11 18.54
CA VAL A 57 3.10 3.53 19.71
C VAL A 57 4.12 3.32 20.82
N SER A 58 3.79 3.73 22.05
CA SER A 58 4.64 3.52 23.21
C SER A 58 4.60 2.05 23.64
N VAL A 59 5.76 1.45 23.95
CA VAL A 59 5.83 0.03 24.38
C VAL A 59 5.11 -0.21 25.71
N ILE A 60 5.17 0.79 26.59
CA ILE A 60 4.49 0.86 27.89
C ILE A 60 3.99 2.31 28.03
N PRO A 61 2.85 2.56 28.71
CA PRO A 61 2.43 3.92 29.05
C PRO A 61 3.60 4.73 29.65
N ASP A 62 3.78 5.96 29.19
CA ASP A 62 4.83 6.91 29.62
C ASP A 62 6.30 6.48 29.36
N SER A 63 6.54 5.44 28.56
CA SER A 63 7.90 5.08 28.14
C SER A 63 8.47 6.05 27.10
N ALA A 64 9.77 6.35 27.22
CA ALA A 64 10.52 7.04 26.16
C ALA A 64 10.72 6.15 24.92
N SER A 65 10.70 4.82 25.08
CA SER A 65 10.84 3.87 23.99
C SER A 65 9.52 3.70 23.25
N LYS A 66 9.55 3.93 21.94
CA LYS A 66 8.41 3.78 21.03
C LYS A 66 8.71 2.74 19.96
N ILE A 67 7.67 2.00 19.58
CA ILE A 67 7.64 1.30 18.31
C ILE A 67 7.25 2.33 17.26
N VAL A 68 8.09 2.51 16.25
CA VAL A 68 7.82 3.45 15.16
C VAL A 68 7.86 2.72 13.84
N THR A 69 6.71 2.66 13.16
CA THR A 69 6.60 2.09 11.82
C THR A 69 6.51 3.23 10.81
N ARG A 70 7.24 3.15 9.70
CA ARG A 70 7.26 4.21 8.67
C ARG A 70 7.17 3.64 7.28
N TYR A 71 6.48 4.37 6.40
CA TYR A 71 6.63 4.20 4.97
C TYR A 71 8.08 4.52 4.56
N PHE A 72 8.71 3.61 3.80
CA PHE A 72 10.08 3.79 3.33
C PHE A 72 10.14 4.17 1.84
N GLY A 73 9.25 3.61 1.02
CA GLY A 73 9.29 3.76 -0.45
C GLY A 73 9.99 2.58 -1.11
N ASN A 74 10.79 2.84 -2.14
CA ASN A 74 11.43 1.81 -2.99
C ASN A 74 10.40 1.03 -3.80
N GLU A 75 9.53 1.78 -4.45
CA GLU A 75 8.34 1.30 -5.13
C GLU A 75 8.69 0.52 -6.41
N SER A 76 7.94 -0.54 -6.67
CA SER A 76 7.93 -1.21 -7.98
C SER A 76 6.50 -1.51 -8.39
N ILE A 77 6.19 -1.26 -9.65
CA ILE A 77 4.86 -1.38 -10.23
C ILE A 77 4.86 -2.47 -11.30
N GLY A 78 3.83 -3.30 -11.30
CA GLY A 78 3.59 -4.30 -12.34
C GLY A 78 2.58 -5.34 -11.88
N ASP A 79 1.97 -6.04 -12.82
CA ASP A 79 1.05 -7.16 -12.56
C ASP A 79 1.81 -8.34 -11.93
N LEU A 80 1.64 -8.53 -10.61
CA LEU A 80 2.34 -9.54 -9.82
C LEU A 80 1.46 -10.75 -9.54
N ASP A 81 0.15 -10.59 -9.40
CA ASP A 81 -0.79 -11.69 -9.20
C ASP A 81 -1.35 -12.28 -10.51
N GLY A 82 -1.14 -11.60 -11.63
CA GLY A 82 -1.50 -12.05 -12.97
C GLY A 82 -2.95 -11.76 -13.37
N ASP A 83 -3.62 -10.82 -12.70
CA ASP A 83 -5.01 -10.44 -13.00
C ASP A 83 -5.12 -9.37 -14.11
N GLY A 84 -3.99 -8.89 -14.62
CA GLY A 84 -3.90 -7.91 -15.70
C GLY A 84 -3.98 -6.45 -15.22
N ARG A 85 -4.00 -6.19 -13.91
CA ARG A 85 -3.88 -4.86 -13.31
C ARG A 85 -2.51 -4.71 -12.66
N ASP A 86 -1.97 -3.50 -12.73
CA ASP A 86 -0.69 -3.22 -12.08
C ASP A 86 -0.85 -3.16 -10.56
N ASP A 87 -0.05 -3.97 -9.87
CA ASP A 87 0.14 -3.95 -8.42
C ASP A 87 1.29 -3.01 -8.05
N THR A 88 1.36 -2.62 -6.78
CA THR A 88 2.47 -1.79 -6.28
C THR A 88 3.12 -2.43 -5.06
N SER A 89 4.40 -2.79 -5.18
CA SER A 89 5.24 -3.19 -4.06
C SER A 89 5.99 -1.98 -3.48
N TYR A 90 6.25 -2.00 -2.18
CA TYR A 90 7.02 -0.97 -1.48
C TYR A 90 7.55 -1.52 -0.16
N LEU A 91 8.48 -0.78 0.45
CA LEU A 91 9.04 -1.08 1.75
C LEU A 91 8.42 -0.23 2.85
N ILE A 92 8.33 -0.83 4.04
CA ILE A 92 8.09 -0.16 5.31
C ILE A 92 9.20 -0.53 6.28
N THR A 93 9.46 0.34 7.26
CA THR A 93 10.42 0.07 8.34
C THR A 93 9.73 0.04 9.69
N GLN A 94 10.30 -0.69 10.65
CA GLN A 94 9.91 -0.62 12.05
C GLN A 94 11.13 -0.50 12.96
N ASP A 95 11.12 0.48 13.84
CA ASP A 95 12.02 0.60 14.98
C ASP A 95 11.29 0.09 16.22
N ARG A 96 11.88 -0.83 17.00
CA ARG A 96 11.23 -1.45 18.17
C ARG A 96 11.75 -0.94 19.53
N GLY A 97 12.08 0.36 19.61
CA GLY A 97 12.57 0.99 20.84
C GLY A 97 14.04 0.68 21.21
N GLY A 98 14.79 0.02 20.33
CA GLY A 98 16.24 -0.19 20.41
C GLY A 98 16.99 0.54 19.28
N SER A 99 18.18 0.04 18.90
CA SER A 99 18.96 0.57 17.78
C SER A 99 18.72 -0.12 16.43
N GLY A 100 17.86 -1.15 16.41
CA GLY A 100 17.52 -1.89 15.21
C GLY A 100 16.40 -1.21 14.42
N THR A 101 16.57 -1.20 13.09
CA THR A 101 15.53 -0.84 12.12
C THR A 101 15.29 -2.05 11.25
N PHE A 102 14.09 -2.60 11.31
CA PHE A 102 13.67 -3.79 10.57
C PHE A 102 12.98 -3.36 9.30
N TYR A 103 13.31 -3.98 8.18
CA TYR A 103 12.74 -3.72 6.87
C TYR A 103 11.75 -4.80 6.49
N TYR A 104 10.61 -4.39 5.96
CA TYR A 104 9.57 -5.26 5.44
C TYR A 104 9.17 -4.82 4.05
N VAL A 105 8.80 -5.78 3.22
CA VAL A 105 8.18 -5.52 1.92
C VAL A 105 6.70 -5.89 1.98
N VAL A 106 5.90 -5.10 1.28
CA VAL A 106 4.45 -5.24 1.18
C VAL A 106 4.05 -5.03 -0.27
N VAL A 107 2.96 -5.65 -0.69
CA VAL A 107 2.33 -5.39 -2.00
C VAL A 107 0.90 -4.90 -1.78
N ALA A 108 0.53 -3.82 -2.46
CA ALA A 108 -0.85 -3.44 -2.66
C ALA A 108 -1.33 -4.03 -3.99
N LEU A 109 -2.19 -5.03 -3.89
CA LEU A 109 -2.82 -5.72 -5.00
C LEU A 109 -3.99 -4.89 -5.52
N ASN A 110 -4.00 -4.61 -6.82
CA ASN A 110 -5.00 -3.77 -7.46
C ASN A 110 -6.17 -4.63 -7.95
N LYS A 111 -7.12 -4.93 -7.06
CA LYS A 111 -8.31 -5.72 -7.38
C LYS A 111 -9.37 -4.88 -8.10
N GLU A 112 -10.39 -5.55 -8.61
CA GLU A 112 -11.52 -4.91 -9.31
C GLU A 112 -12.26 -3.91 -8.41
N ASP A 113 -12.47 -4.29 -7.15
CA ASP A 113 -13.25 -3.52 -6.16
C ASP A 113 -12.41 -2.56 -5.29
N GLY A 114 -11.10 -2.47 -5.56
CA GLY A 114 -10.19 -1.64 -4.78
C GLY A 114 -8.85 -2.31 -4.53
N TYR A 115 -8.10 -1.81 -3.54
CA TYR A 115 -6.79 -2.35 -3.22
C TYR A 115 -6.85 -3.25 -1.99
N GLU A 116 -6.13 -4.37 -2.08
CA GLU A 116 -5.88 -5.29 -0.97
C GLU A 116 -4.40 -5.33 -0.66
N VAL A 117 -4.04 -5.27 0.62
CA VAL A 117 -2.63 -5.24 1.05
C VAL A 117 -2.24 -6.63 1.53
N THR A 118 -1.12 -7.15 1.03
CA THR A 118 -0.61 -8.46 1.46
C THR A 118 -0.17 -8.43 2.93
N ASN A 119 0.18 -9.60 3.48
CA ASN A 119 1.01 -9.62 4.69
C ASN A 119 2.31 -8.83 4.49
N VAL A 120 2.86 -8.35 5.60
CA VAL A 120 4.23 -7.83 5.62
C VAL A 120 5.21 -9.01 5.56
N PHE A 121 6.21 -8.92 4.70
CA PHE A 121 7.27 -9.93 4.60
C PHE A 121 8.59 -9.34 5.10
N PHE A 122 9.25 -10.02 6.05
CA PHE A 122 10.50 -9.55 6.63
C PHE A 122 11.66 -9.66 5.64
N VAL A 123 12.34 -8.54 5.40
CA VAL A 123 13.51 -8.46 4.51
C VAL A 123 14.81 -8.59 5.31
N GLY A 124 14.94 -7.85 6.42
CA GLY A 124 16.15 -7.89 7.25
C GLY A 124 16.25 -6.80 8.32
N ASP A 125 17.23 -6.95 9.22
CA ASP A 125 17.60 -5.97 10.26
C ASP A 125 18.80 -5.13 9.82
N ARG A 126 18.64 -3.80 9.79
CA ARG A 126 19.68 -2.82 9.44
C ARG A 126 20.42 -3.19 8.15
N ILE A 127 19.63 -3.54 7.13
CA ILE A 127 20.09 -3.73 5.76
C ILE A 127 20.25 -2.37 5.06
N PHE A 128 20.86 -2.38 3.88
CA PHE A 128 20.84 -1.24 2.96
C PHE A 128 20.00 -1.61 1.72
N PRO A 129 18.74 -1.15 1.62
CA PRO A 129 17.88 -1.46 0.48
C PRO A 129 18.49 -0.98 -0.84
N GLN A 130 18.36 -1.80 -1.89
CA GLN A 130 18.71 -1.45 -3.26
C GLN A 130 17.40 -1.36 -4.07
N SER A 131 17.36 -1.86 -5.30
CA SER A 131 16.15 -1.83 -6.13
C SER A 131 15.15 -2.91 -5.74
N THR A 132 13.87 -2.57 -5.84
CA THR A 132 12.76 -3.53 -5.87
C THR A 132 12.24 -3.63 -7.30
N ASN A 133 12.01 -4.85 -7.80
CA ASN A 133 11.55 -5.07 -9.17
C ASN A 133 10.47 -6.15 -9.22
N ILE A 134 9.33 -5.84 -9.84
CA ILE A 134 8.35 -6.85 -10.25
C ILE A 134 8.73 -7.37 -11.63
N ASN A 135 8.92 -8.69 -11.75
CA ASN A 135 9.03 -9.38 -13.02
C ASN A 135 7.65 -9.92 -13.40
N THR A 136 6.88 -9.15 -14.17
CA THR A 136 5.52 -9.50 -14.60
C THR A 136 5.45 -10.80 -15.39
N SER A 137 6.48 -11.13 -16.18
CA SER A 137 6.49 -12.39 -16.95
C SER A 137 6.62 -13.62 -16.06
N ALA A 138 7.44 -13.54 -15.01
CA ALA A 138 7.62 -14.62 -14.04
C ALA A 138 6.60 -14.56 -12.88
N ARG A 139 5.93 -13.42 -12.69
CA ARG A 139 5.08 -13.11 -11.52
C ARG A 139 5.85 -13.24 -10.21
N GLU A 140 7.05 -12.66 -10.22
CA GLU A 140 7.95 -12.68 -9.07
C GLU A 140 8.37 -11.25 -8.70
N LEU A 141 8.50 -11.01 -7.40
CA LEU A 141 9.01 -9.77 -6.82
C LEU A 141 10.44 -9.98 -6.33
N TYR A 142 11.36 -9.14 -6.78
CA TYR A 142 12.78 -9.17 -6.41
C TYR A 142 13.11 -7.96 -5.55
N VAL A 143 13.42 -8.20 -4.27
CA VAL A 143 13.90 -7.16 -3.36
C VAL A 143 15.41 -7.32 -3.23
N ASN A 144 16.16 -6.40 -3.83
CA ASN A 144 17.62 -6.39 -3.72
C ASN A 144 18.02 -5.55 -2.52
N TYR A 145 18.99 -6.04 -1.76
CA TYR A 145 19.51 -5.34 -0.59
C TYR A 145 20.96 -5.74 -0.32
N VAL A 146 21.63 -4.97 0.55
CA VAL A 146 22.94 -5.32 1.09
C VAL A 146 22.79 -5.63 2.56
N GLU A 147 23.32 -6.77 2.98
CA GLU A 147 23.36 -7.24 4.35
C GLU A 147 24.79 -7.45 4.85
N ARG A 148 24.91 -7.81 6.13
CA ARG A 148 26.19 -8.16 6.75
C ARG A 148 26.51 -9.62 6.47
N ARG A 149 27.79 -9.96 6.42
CA ARG A 149 28.17 -11.37 6.38
C ARG A 149 27.80 -12.05 7.69
N SER A 150 27.54 -13.35 7.61
CA SER A 150 27.33 -14.17 8.80
C SER A 150 28.49 -14.01 9.79
N GLY A 151 28.17 -13.69 11.04
CA GLY A 151 29.14 -13.48 12.11
C GLY A 151 29.71 -12.06 12.23
N GLU A 152 29.45 -11.16 11.27
CA GLU A 152 29.83 -9.75 11.43
C GLU A 152 28.99 -9.06 12.53
N PRO A 153 29.60 -8.20 13.37
CA PRO A 153 28.86 -7.47 14.39
C PRO A 153 27.90 -6.47 13.75
N MET A 154 26.82 -6.12 14.45
CA MET A 154 25.84 -5.15 13.95
C MET A 154 26.38 -3.71 13.80
N THR A 155 27.56 -3.43 14.35
CA THR A 155 28.32 -2.18 14.14
C THR A 155 29.08 -2.16 12.82
N ALA A 156 29.31 -3.31 12.18
CA ALA A 156 29.89 -3.38 10.85
C ALA A 156 28.90 -2.85 9.81
N GLN A 157 29.43 -2.26 8.75
CA GLN A 157 28.63 -1.81 7.62
C GLN A 157 28.21 -3.01 6.76
N PRO A 158 26.92 -3.13 6.37
CA PRO A 158 26.48 -4.12 5.38
C PRO A 158 27.32 -4.05 4.10
N SER A 159 27.75 -5.20 3.58
CA SER A 159 28.62 -5.28 2.39
C SER A 159 28.40 -6.51 1.50
N GLN A 160 27.49 -7.42 1.86
CA GLN A 160 27.12 -8.58 1.07
C GLN A 160 25.80 -8.32 0.35
N GLY A 161 25.81 -8.33 -0.98
CA GLY A 161 24.59 -8.23 -1.78
C GLY A 161 23.74 -9.49 -1.66
N ALA A 162 22.43 -9.32 -1.54
CA ALA A 162 21.43 -10.37 -1.47
C ALA A 162 20.17 -9.98 -2.24
N THR A 163 19.41 -10.98 -2.67
CA THR A 163 18.12 -10.80 -3.34
C THR A 163 17.11 -11.72 -2.68
N LEU A 164 16.00 -11.14 -2.23
CA LEU A 164 14.84 -11.87 -1.77
C LEU A 164 13.88 -12.03 -2.94
N TYR A 165 13.56 -13.28 -3.26
CA TYR A 165 12.64 -13.65 -4.33
C TYR A 165 11.29 -14.01 -3.72
N LEU A 166 10.24 -13.32 -4.14
CA LEU A 166 8.90 -13.46 -3.58
C LEU A 166 7.87 -13.70 -4.68
N LYS A 167 6.73 -14.28 -4.31
CA LYS A 167 5.53 -14.36 -5.14
C LYS A 167 4.28 -14.09 -4.31
N VAL A 168 3.19 -13.75 -4.97
CA VAL A 168 1.87 -13.69 -4.36
C VAL A 168 1.17 -15.04 -4.57
N THR A 169 0.60 -15.61 -3.51
CA THR A 169 -0.22 -16.83 -3.59
C THR A 169 -1.62 -16.52 -4.14
N SER A 170 -2.40 -17.56 -4.45
CA SER A 170 -3.81 -17.39 -4.83
C SER A 170 -4.65 -16.65 -3.79
N ASP A 171 -4.21 -16.66 -2.54
CA ASP A 171 -4.93 -16.10 -1.39
C ASP A 171 -4.42 -14.69 -1.04
N GLY A 172 -3.60 -14.07 -1.92
CA GLY A 172 -3.08 -12.72 -1.70
C GLY A 172 -1.93 -12.65 -0.68
N VAL A 173 -1.29 -13.78 -0.36
CA VAL A 173 -0.18 -13.83 0.60
C VAL A 173 1.16 -13.71 -0.12
N LEU A 174 2.05 -12.85 0.37
CA LEU A 174 3.42 -12.73 -0.10
C LEU A 174 4.28 -13.81 0.56
N GLU A 175 4.90 -14.67 -0.26
CA GLU A 175 5.72 -15.80 0.17
C GLU A 175 7.11 -15.79 -0.47
N GLY A 176 8.09 -16.30 0.29
CA GLY A 176 9.47 -16.46 -0.19
C GLY A 176 9.63 -17.69 -1.09
N LEU A 177 10.35 -17.49 -2.19
CA LEU A 177 10.81 -18.57 -3.05
C LEU A 177 12.13 -19.10 -2.50
N MET A 178 12.19 -20.38 -2.15
CA MET A 178 13.46 -21.06 -1.88
C MET A 178 14.18 -21.22 -3.23
N LYS A 179 15.16 -20.36 -3.50
CA LYS A 179 16.04 -20.43 -4.68
C LYS A 179 17.48 -20.68 -4.26
#